data_AF-A0A537MQB1-F1
#
_entry.id   AF-A0A537MQB1-F1
#
_cell.length_a   1.000
_cell.length_b   1.000
_cell.length_c   1.000
_cell.angle_alpha   90.00
_cell.angle_beta   90.00
_cell.angle_gamma   90.00
#
_symmetry.space_group_name_H-M   'P 1'
#
loop_
_entity.id
_entity.type
_entity.pdbx_description
1 polymer ?
#
loop_
_entity_poly.entity_id
_entity_poly.type
_entity_poly.pdbx_seq_one_letter_code
_entity_poly.pdbx_strand_id
1 'polypeptide(L)'
;SWQTALGLGFVSAVFDNIPLTALALKQGGYDWGFLAYAVGFGGSMIWFGSSAGVALANMYPEAKSVWLWLRHGWYVAIAYGVGFFVMLSLIGWHPDSDYRKQSSNMPAETRAAVLSGN
;
A
#
# COMPACT_ATOMS: atom_id res chain seq x y z
N SER A 1 12.74 -0.23 -5.35
CA SER A 1 12.52 0.63 -6.54
C SER A 1 11.02 0.68 -6.86
N TRP A 2 10.57 1.54 -7.78
CA TRP A 2 9.14 1.67 -8.11
C TRP A 2 8.52 0.38 -8.66
N GLN A 3 9.31 -0.46 -9.36
CA GLN A 3 8.86 -1.76 -9.86
C GLN A 3 8.49 -2.72 -8.72
N THR A 4 9.26 -2.70 -7.63
CA THR A 4 8.99 -3.50 -6.43
C THR A 4 7.72 -3.02 -5.72
N ALA A 5 7.46 -1.70 -5.68
CA ALA A 5 6.24 -1.14 -5.09
C ALA A 5 4.98 -1.47 -5.90
N LEU A 6 5.07 -1.42 -7.23
CA LEU A 6 3.97 -1.83 -8.11
C LEU A 6 3.63 -3.32 -7.94
N GLY A 7 4.65 -4.18 -7.85
CA GLY A 7 4.49 -5.61 -7.55
C GLY A 7 3.97 -5.88 -6.12
N LEU A 8 4.41 -5.08 -5.14
CA LEU A 8 3.91 -5.13 -3.77
C LEU A 8 2.42 -4.85 -3.68
N GLY A 9 1.84 -3.95 -4.48
CA GLY A 9 0.38 -3.75 -4.48
C GLY A 9 -0.42 -4.97 -4.98
N PHE A 10 0.15 -5.75 -5.91
CA PHE A 10 -0.43 -7.03 -6.32
C PHE A 10 -0.30 -8.10 -5.22
N VAL A 11 0.80 -8.12 -4.48
CA VAL A 11 0.98 -9.02 -3.33
C VAL A 11 0.12 -8.58 -2.13
N SER A 12 -0.07 -7.27 -1.94
CA SER A 12 -0.96 -6.66 -0.92
C SER A 12 -2.41 -7.08 -1.10
N ALA A 13 -2.84 -7.21 -2.36
CA ALA A 13 -4.16 -7.74 -2.68
C ALA A 13 -4.38 -9.13 -2.05
N VAL A 14 -3.33 -9.95 -1.91
CA VAL A 14 -3.42 -11.34 -1.43
C VAL A 14 -3.06 -11.51 0.05
N PHE A 15 -2.10 -10.73 0.57
CA PHE A 15 -1.50 -10.93 1.90
C PHE A 15 -2.02 -9.99 3.01
N ASP A 16 -3.04 -9.18 2.71
CA ASP A 16 -3.62 -8.19 3.62
C ASP A 16 -2.72 -6.95 3.84
N ASN A 17 -3.33 -5.82 4.19
CA ASN A 17 -2.69 -4.51 4.18
C ASN A 17 -1.82 -4.27 5.44
N ILE A 18 -2.10 -4.98 6.52
CA ILE A 18 -1.45 -4.80 7.84
C ILE A 18 -0.01 -5.35 7.85
N PRO A 19 0.25 -6.60 7.41
CA PRO A 19 1.61 -7.14 7.39
C PRO A 19 2.52 -6.38 6.42
N LEU A 20 1.98 -5.92 5.28
CA LEU A 20 2.74 -5.22 4.23
C LEU A 20 3.19 -3.83 4.70
N THR A 21 2.29 -3.09 5.35
CA THR A 21 2.60 -1.80 5.96
C THR A 21 3.65 -1.96 7.05
N ALA A 22 3.54 -3.01 7.88
CA ALA A 22 4.54 -3.33 8.90
C ALA A 22 5.91 -3.71 8.30
N LEU A 23 5.93 -4.39 7.16
CA LEU A 23 7.17 -4.75 6.46
C LEU A 23 7.84 -3.52 5.82
N ALA A 24 7.05 -2.64 5.22
CA ALA A 24 7.54 -1.38 4.67
C ALA A 24 8.05 -0.42 5.76
N LEU A 25 7.36 -0.35 6.90
CA LEU A 25 7.82 0.35 8.12
C LEU A 25 9.08 -0.29 8.73
N LYS A 26 9.39 -1.55 8.44
CA LYS A 26 10.65 -2.19 8.88
C LYS A 26 11.79 -2.01 7.90
N GLN A 27 11.52 -2.05 6.59
CA GLN A 27 12.54 -2.00 5.54
C GLN A 27 13.02 -0.59 5.22
N GLY A 28 12.16 0.44 5.30
CA GLY A 28 12.52 1.80 4.85
C GLY A 28 12.81 1.88 3.36
N GLY A 29 13.01 3.09 2.82
CA GLY A 29 13.45 3.29 1.43
C GLY A 29 12.37 3.16 0.35
N TYR A 30 11.09 3.03 0.72
CA TYR A 30 9.96 3.12 -0.20
C TYR A 30 9.38 4.54 -0.20
N ASP A 31 8.84 4.96 -1.35
CA ASP A 31 8.03 6.18 -1.43
C ASP A 31 6.67 5.91 -0.75
N TRP A 32 6.39 6.62 0.34
CA TRP A 32 5.17 6.44 1.14
C TRP A 32 3.90 6.75 0.37
N GLY A 33 3.93 7.70 -0.57
CA GLY A 33 2.76 8.02 -1.39
C GLY A 33 2.38 6.85 -2.29
N PHE A 34 3.36 6.28 -2.99
CA PHE A 34 3.14 5.12 -3.85
C PHE A 34 2.82 3.85 -3.06
N LEU A 35 3.43 3.67 -1.89
CA LEU A 35 3.13 2.56 -1.00
C LEU A 35 1.70 2.64 -0.45
N ALA A 36 1.27 3.81 0.02
CA ALA A 36 -0.09 4.03 0.50
C ALA A 36 -1.13 3.77 -0.60
N TYR A 37 -0.85 4.22 -1.83
CA TYR A 37 -1.67 3.89 -3.00
C TYR A 37 -1.67 2.38 -3.27
N ALA A 38 -0.50 1.75 -3.27
CA ALA A 38 -0.34 0.32 -3.55
C ALA A 38 -1.11 -0.56 -2.57
N VAL A 39 -1.04 -0.25 -1.27
CA VAL A 39 -1.73 -0.98 -0.20
C VAL A 39 -3.22 -0.64 -0.20
N GLY A 40 -3.58 0.64 -0.23
CA GLY A 40 -4.98 1.08 -0.14
C GLY A 40 -5.82 0.64 -1.35
N PHE A 41 -5.34 0.92 -2.57
CA PHE A 41 -6.04 0.53 -3.79
C PHE A 41 -5.88 -0.97 -4.06
N GLY A 42 -4.67 -1.52 -3.89
CA GLY A 42 -4.37 -2.92 -4.17
C GLY A 42 -5.23 -3.91 -3.39
N GLY A 43 -5.57 -3.59 -2.12
CA GLY A 43 -6.49 -4.39 -1.30
C GLY A 43 -7.90 -4.57 -1.90
N SER A 44 -8.31 -3.74 -2.86
CA SER A 44 -9.63 -3.85 -3.50
C SER A 44 -9.68 -4.83 -4.68
N MET A 45 -8.54 -5.37 -5.12
CA MET A 45 -8.49 -6.30 -6.26
C MET A 45 -9.16 -7.65 -5.97
N ILE A 46 -9.31 -8.03 -4.69
CA ILE A 46 -10.13 -9.15 -4.24
C ILE A 46 -11.02 -8.71 -3.07
N TRP A 47 -12.11 -9.45 -2.83
CA TRP A 47 -13.11 -9.05 -1.82
C TRP A 47 -12.57 -8.99 -0.39
N PHE A 48 -11.51 -9.75 -0.06
CA PHE A 48 -11.01 -9.83 1.32
C PHE A 48 -10.12 -8.63 1.72
N GLY A 49 -9.43 -7.99 0.78
CA GLY A 49 -8.45 -6.95 1.10
C GLY A 49 -9.04 -5.57 1.43
N SER A 50 -10.37 -5.45 1.52
CA SER A 50 -11.05 -4.22 1.94
C SER A 50 -12.33 -4.50 2.72
N SER A 51 -12.67 -3.65 3.69
CA SER A 51 -13.89 -3.77 4.49
C SER A 51 -15.15 -3.73 3.62
N ALA A 52 -15.12 -2.92 2.56
CA ALA A 52 -16.19 -2.82 1.57
C ALA A 52 -16.36 -4.12 0.76
N GLY A 53 -15.24 -4.74 0.35
CA GLY A 53 -15.25 -6.04 -0.32
C GLY A 53 -15.81 -7.15 0.57
N VAL A 54 -15.42 -7.18 1.85
CA VAL A 54 -15.91 -8.17 2.82
C VAL A 54 -17.41 -7.99 3.06
N ALA A 55 -17.89 -6.74 3.15
CA ALA A 55 -19.32 -6.46 3.26
C ALA A 55 -20.09 -6.95 2.03
N LEU A 56 -19.61 -6.63 0.82
CA LEU A 56 -20.19 -7.09 -0.44
C LEU A 56 -20.24 -8.62 -0.53
N ALA A 57 -19.16 -9.29 -0.19
CA ALA A 57 -19.08 -10.76 -0.22
C ALA A 57 -20.01 -11.42 0.80
N ASN A 58 -20.34 -10.74 1.91
CA ASN A 58 -21.34 -11.23 2.87
C ASN A 58 -22.78 -11.03 2.38
N MET A 59 -23.04 -9.98 1.60
CA MET A 59 -24.37 -9.73 1.00
C MET A 59 -24.61 -10.59 -0.25
N TYR A 60 -23.57 -10.85 -1.03
CA TYR A 60 -23.60 -11.65 -2.27
C TYR A 60 -22.59 -12.79 -2.16
N PRO A 61 -23.02 -14.01 -1.77
CA PRO A 61 -22.12 -15.14 -1.59
C PRO A 61 -21.32 -15.50 -2.84
N GLU A 62 -21.83 -15.21 -4.03
CA GLU A 62 -21.17 -15.42 -5.32
C GLU A 62 -19.89 -14.58 -5.45
N ALA A 63 -19.84 -13.44 -4.76
CA ALA A 63 -18.68 -12.55 -4.73
C ALA A 63 -17.54 -13.08 -3.86
N LYS A 64 -17.75 -14.15 -3.07
CA LYS A 64 -16.67 -14.89 -2.37
C LYS A 64 -15.82 -15.75 -3.32
N SER A 65 -16.20 -15.89 -4.59
CA SER A 65 -15.37 -16.57 -5.58
C SER A 65 -14.33 -15.62 -6.16
N VAL A 66 -13.04 -15.90 -5.92
CA VAL A 66 -11.91 -15.14 -6.50
C VAL A 66 -12.05 -15.02 -8.01
N TRP A 67 -12.42 -16.11 -8.66
CA TRP A 67 -12.52 -16.15 -10.10
C TRP A 67 -13.64 -15.26 -10.61
N LEU A 68 -14.82 -15.29 -9.99
CA LEU A 68 -15.93 -14.42 -10.37
C LEU A 68 -15.59 -12.95 -10.08
N TRP A 69 -14.97 -12.67 -8.93
CA TRP A 69 -14.56 -11.33 -8.53
C TRP A 69 -13.58 -10.73 -9.53
N LEU A 70 -12.54 -11.48 -9.94
CA LEU A 70 -11.58 -11.02 -10.92
C LEU A 70 -12.17 -10.95 -12.33
N ARG A 71 -13.01 -11.91 -12.73
CA ARG A 71 -13.64 -11.92 -14.05
C ARG A 71 -14.58 -10.74 -14.23
N HIS A 72 -15.37 -10.41 -13.22
CA HIS A 72 -16.33 -9.31 -13.29
C HIS A 72 -15.72 -7.97 -12.86
N GLY A 73 -14.75 -7.97 -11.96
CA GLY A 73 -14.05 -6.80 -11.43
C GLY A 73 -12.70 -6.50 -12.09
N TRP A 74 -12.42 -7.05 -13.27
CA TRP A 74 -11.14 -6.91 -13.99
C TRP A 74 -10.70 -5.44 -14.16
N TYR A 75 -11.66 -4.51 -14.27
CA TYR A 75 -11.42 -3.08 -14.36
C TYR A 75 -10.76 -2.49 -13.11
N VAL A 76 -10.90 -3.10 -11.93
CA VAL A 76 -10.22 -2.67 -10.70
C VAL A 76 -8.71 -2.85 -10.85
N ALA A 77 -8.27 -4.00 -11.36
CA ALA A 77 -6.85 -4.26 -11.59
C ALA A 77 -6.25 -3.30 -12.65
N ILE A 78 -7.01 -2.96 -13.68
CA ILE A 78 -6.58 -1.97 -14.68
C ILE A 78 -6.54 -0.56 -14.09
N ALA A 79 -7.58 -0.15 -13.37
CA ALA A 79 -7.63 1.16 -12.72
C ALA A 79 -6.48 1.34 -11.74
N TYR A 80 -6.11 0.29 -11.00
CA TYR A 80 -4.91 0.28 -10.16
C TYR A 80 -3.65 0.63 -10.96
N GLY A 81 -3.41 -0.10 -12.06
CA GLY A 81 -2.23 0.11 -12.90
C GLY A 81 -2.20 1.51 -13.50
N VAL A 82 -3.32 1.94 -14.11
CA VAL A 82 -3.45 3.26 -14.71
C VAL A 82 -3.21 4.36 -13.68
N GLY A 83 -3.85 4.30 -12.50
CA GLY A 83 -3.66 5.30 -11.45
C GLY A 83 -2.23 5.32 -10.91
N PHE A 84 -1.57 4.16 -10.81
CA PHE A 84 -0.15 4.08 -10.44
C PHE A 84 0.73 4.80 -11.46
N PHE A 85 0.51 4.55 -12.76
CA PHE A 85 1.27 5.20 -13.83
C PHE A 85 0.98 6.70 -13.91
N VAL A 86 -0.25 7.14 -13.66
CA VAL A 86 -0.59 8.57 -13.56
C VAL A 86 0.17 9.22 -12.39
N MET A 87 0.20 8.59 -11.20
CA MET A 87 1.05 9.06 -10.09
C MET A 87 2.51 9.11 -10.49
N LEU A 88 3.02 8.06 -11.16
CA LEU A 88 4.41 8.00 -11.61
C LEU A 88 4.75 9.13 -12.59
N SER A 89 3.84 9.46 -13.50
CA SER A 89 4.03 10.52 -14.49
C SER A 89 3.91 11.93 -13.91
N LEU A 90 2.99 12.15 -12.96
CA LEU A 90 2.70 13.49 -12.43
C LEU A 90 3.57 13.85 -11.22
N ILE A 91 3.76 12.90 -10.30
CA ILE A 91 4.44 13.12 -9.02
C ILE A 91 5.89 12.66 -9.10
N GLY A 92 6.16 11.58 -9.85
CA GLY A 92 7.49 10.95 -9.89
C GLY A 92 7.79 10.18 -8.59
N TRP A 93 8.71 9.20 -8.70
CA TRP A 93 9.09 8.34 -7.58
C TRP A 93 10.13 9.02 -6.68
N HIS A 94 9.76 9.28 -5.43
CA HIS A 94 10.57 9.92 -4.40
C HIS A 94 10.70 8.98 -3.19
N PRO A 95 11.65 8.03 -3.20
CA PRO A 95 11.82 7.11 -2.10
C PRO A 95 12.28 7.88 -0.87
N ASP A 96 11.57 7.71 0.24
CA ASP A 96 11.94 8.39 1.48
C ASP A 96 13.23 7.79 2.03
N SER A 97 14.19 8.66 2.35
CA SER A 97 15.44 8.24 2.98
C SER A 97 15.16 7.68 4.37
N ASP A 98 15.85 6.59 4.75
CA ASP A 98 15.75 5.95 6.07
C ASP A 98 15.44 6.94 7.20
N TYR A 99 14.22 6.91 7.73
CA TYR A 99 13.83 7.65 8.94
C TYR A 99 14.79 7.34 10.10
N ARG A 100 15.42 6.16 10.08
CA ARG A 100 16.46 5.75 11.03
C ARG A 100 17.79 6.53 10.85
N LYS A 101 18.14 6.94 9.62
CA LYS A 101 19.28 7.85 9.35
C LYS A 101 18.92 9.31 9.60
N GLN A 102 17.65 9.68 9.47
CA GLN A 102 17.21 11.04 9.78
C GLN A 102 17.15 11.29 11.29
N SER A 103 16.60 10.36 12.08
CA SER A 103 16.71 10.40 13.55
C SER A 103 18.18 10.38 13.95
N SER A 104 18.93 9.40 13.45
CA SER A 104 20.36 9.39 13.05
C SER A 104 21.21 10.67 13.07
N ASN A 105 20.67 11.73 12.47
CA ASN A 105 21.38 12.99 12.24
C ASN A 105 20.74 14.17 12.99
N MET A 106 19.65 13.95 13.72
CA MET A 106 19.09 14.98 14.60
C MET A 106 20.01 15.23 15.80
N PRO A 107 20.19 16.50 16.21
CA PRO A 107 20.82 16.84 17.48
C PRO A 107 20.19 16.06 18.64
N ALA A 108 20.99 15.67 19.63
CA ALA A 108 20.55 14.80 20.72
C ALA A 108 19.33 15.37 21.48
N GLU A 109 19.24 16.69 21.61
CA GLU A 109 18.12 17.40 22.24
C GLU A 109 16.81 17.23 21.47
N THR A 110 16.85 17.30 20.14
CA THR A 110 15.69 17.10 19.28
C THR A 110 15.16 15.66 19.36
N ARG A 111 16.06 14.66 19.48
CA ARG A 111 15.64 13.26 19.70
C ARG A 111 14.93 13.05 21.02
N ALA A 112 15.43 13.67 22.09
CA ALA A 112 14.83 13.56 23.42
C ALA A 112 13.42 14.19 23.46
N ALA A 113 13.20 15.29 22.76
CA ALA A 113 11.89 15.92 22.63
C ALA A 113 10.87 15.04 21.89
N VAL A 114 11.24 14.50 20.71
CA VAL A 114 10.34 13.65 19.91
C VAL A 114 9.96 12.35 20.64
N LEU A 115 10.88 11.78 21.44
CA LEU A 115 10.63 10.55 22.19
C LEU A 115 9.88 10.77 23.51
N SER A 116 9.84 12.00 24.02
CA SER A 116 9.11 12.35 25.25
C SER A 116 7.66 12.78 25.01
N GLY A 117 7.24 12.92 23.74
CA GLY A 117 5.83 13.13 23.38
C GLY A 117 5.27 14.51 23.76
N ASN A 118 6.14 15.53 23.88
CA ASN A 118 5.74 16.94 23.98
C ASN A 118 5.70 17.62 22.61
#